data_AF-A0A0C9S4F2-F1
#
_entry.id   AF-A0A0C9S4F2-F1
#
_cell.length_a   1.000
_cell.length_b   1.000
_cell.length_c   1.000
_cell.angle_alpha   90.00
_cell.angle_beta   90.00
_cell.angle_gamma   90.00
#
_symmetry.space_group_name_H-M   'P 1'
#
loop_
_entity.id
_entity.type
_entity.pdbx_description
1 polymer ?
#
loop_
_entity_poly.entity_id
_entity_poly.type
_entity_poly.pdbx_seq_one_letter_code
_entity_poly.pdbx_strand_id
1 'polypeptide(L)'
;MNFSLALCLGVIVTAGASKAAGASKTLKNLGMMELAKVNETLVVFKRNHTTNTTLRCHSAKKTGQTNKTVYYYTLRARYSNGTCPERKVKVRLVKLNSGPGYWSRYTDKDGSRFSLRLRNMSEAGDCFVIMVNKTYTSG
;
A
#
# COMPACT_ATOMS: atom_id res chain seq x y z
N MET A 1 -26.22 -28.82 -12.50
CA MET A 1 -27.12 -28.04 -11.62
C MET A 1 -26.52 -26.65 -11.49
N ASN A 2 -27.03 -25.69 -12.26
CA ASN A 2 -26.48 -24.34 -12.41
C ASN A 2 -27.25 -23.39 -11.48
N PHE A 3 -26.56 -22.81 -10.50
CA PHE A 3 -27.11 -21.74 -9.67
C PHE A 3 -26.87 -20.40 -10.37
N SER A 4 -27.84 -19.96 -11.18
CA SER A 4 -27.90 -18.59 -11.69
C SER A 4 -28.43 -17.68 -10.59
N LEU A 5 -27.57 -16.85 -9.99
CA LEU A 5 -27.98 -15.78 -9.09
C LEU A 5 -28.47 -14.58 -9.92
N ALA A 6 -29.74 -14.26 -9.73
CA ALA A 6 -30.49 -13.24 -10.44
C ALA A 6 -29.87 -11.85 -10.31
N LEU A 7 -29.87 -11.16 -11.45
CA LEU A 7 -29.47 -9.77 -11.65
C LEU A 7 -30.53 -8.85 -11.02
N CYS A 8 -30.30 -8.35 -9.81
CA CYS A 8 -31.17 -7.31 -9.24
C CYS A 8 -30.88 -5.96 -9.90
N LEU A 9 -31.78 -5.55 -10.80
CA LEU A 9 -31.88 -4.20 -11.34
C LEU A 9 -32.40 -3.25 -10.26
N GLY A 10 -31.52 -2.37 -9.76
CA GLY A 10 -31.91 -1.21 -8.95
C GLY A 10 -31.53 0.06 -9.69
N VAL A 11 -32.50 0.74 -10.29
CA VAL A 11 -32.33 2.07 -10.87
C VAL A 11 -32.68 3.10 -9.79
N ILE A 12 -31.73 3.95 -9.42
CA ILE A 12 -31.99 5.18 -8.68
C ILE A 12 -31.56 6.34 -9.58
N VAL A 13 -32.48 7.26 -9.87
CA VAL A 13 -32.25 8.48 -10.65
C VAL A 13 -32.56 9.71 -9.80
N THR A 14 -31.82 10.79 -10.10
CA THR A 14 -31.90 12.20 -9.66
C THR A 14 -31.05 12.56 -8.43
N ALA A 15 -30.34 13.69 -8.36
CA ALA A 15 -30.38 14.94 -9.13
C ALA A 15 -28.96 15.53 -9.33
N GLY A 16 -28.82 16.40 -10.34
CA GLY A 16 -27.56 17.01 -10.73
C GLY A 16 -26.96 17.92 -9.66
N ALA A 17 -25.70 17.65 -9.31
CA ALA A 17 -24.76 18.66 -8.87
C ALA A 17 -23.84 18.97 -10.06
N SER A 18 -23.87 20.24 -10.46
CA SER A 18 -23.00 20.89 -11.43
C SER A 18 -21.58 20.32 -11.44
N LYS A 19 -21.06 20.09 -12.66
CA LYS A 19 -19.63 20.00 -13.00
C LYS A 19 -18.73 20.66 -11.94
N ALA A 20 -18.32 19.90 -10.94
CA ALA A 20 -16.94 19.97 -10.53
C ALA A 20 -16.23 19.22 -11.63
N ALA A 21 -15.71 19.97 -12.61
CA ALA A 21 -14.62 19.48 -13.43
C ALA A 21 -13.65 18.88 -12.43
N GLY A 22 -13.64 17.54 -12.35
CA GLY A 22 -12.70 16.80 -11.56
C GLY A 22 -11.38 17.20 -12.13
N ALA A 23 -10.79 18.23 -11.54
CA ALA A 23 -9.40 18.55 -11.71
C ALA A 23 -8.76 17.23 -11.34
N SER A 24 -8.39 16.48 -12.37
CA SER A 24 -7.36 15.47 -12.31
C SER A 24 -6.25 16.18 -11.58
N LYS A 25 -6.22 16.02 -10.24
CA LYS A 25 -5.07 16.37 -9.43
C LYS A 25 -4.00 15.56 -10.10
N THR A 26 -3.22 16.27 -10.90
CA THR A 26 -2.40 15.72 -11.94
C THR A 26 -1.67 14.53 -11.34
N LEU A 27 -2.08 13.33 -11.75
CA LEU A 27 -1.63 12.02 -11.24
C LEU A 27 -0.12 11.81 -11.44
N LYS A 28 0.59 12.83 -11.94
CA LYS A 28 2.00 12.88 -12.29
C LYS A 28 2.94 12.92 -11.08
N ASN A 29 2.44 13.12 -9.85
CA ASN A 29 3.30 13.31 -8.66
C ASN A 29 3.03 12.31 -7.51
N LEU A 30 2.37 11.17 -7.77
CA LEU A 30 2.12 10.14 -6.75
C LEU A 30 3.41 9.41 -6.36
N GLY A 31 4.04 9.86 -5.28
CA GLY A 31 5.20 9.20 -4.69
C GLY A 31 4.87 8.47 -3.39
N MET A 32 5.72 7.50 -3.01
CA MET A 32 5.66 6.83 -1.70
C MET A 32 5.77 7.79 -0.50
N MET A 33 6.12 9.06 -0.75
CA MET A 33 6.13 10.11 0.27
C MET A 33 4.73 10.43 0.79
N GLU A 34 3.67 10.31 -0.02
CA GLU A 34 2.29 10.49 0.46
C GLU A 34 1.92 9.42 1.50
N LEU A 35 2.23 8.16 1.20
CA LEU A 35 2.04 7.06 2.14
C LEU A 35 2.87 7.24 3.42
N ALA A 36 4.06 7.85 3.30
CA ALA A 36 4.91 8.13 4.45
C ALA A 36 4.39 9.24 5.38
N LYS A 37 3.39 10.02 4.96
CA LYS A 37 2.72 11.01 5.82
C LYS A 37 1.73 10.36 6.78
N VAL A 38 1.16 9.21 6.43
CA VAL A 38 0.21 8.46 7.25
C VAL A 38 0.86 8.08 8.60
N ASN A 39 0.19 8.37 9.69
CA ASN A 39 0.62 8.04 11.06
C ASN A 39 -0.18 6.88 11.66
N GLU A 40 -1.33 6.60 11.05
CA GLU A 40 -2.26 5.55 11.39
C GLU A 40 -1.71 4.17 11.01
N THR A 41 -2.42 3.12 11.43
CA THR A 41 -2.07 1.75 11.03
C THR A 41 -2.64 1.47 9.65
N LEU A 42 -1.77 1.22 8.68
CA LEU A 42 -2.15 0.75 7.36
C LEU A 42 -2.40 -0.75 7.41
N VAL A 43 -3.56 -1.20 6.92
CA VAL A 43 -3.92 -2.62 6.85
C VAL A 43 -3.97 -3.09 5.40
N VAL A 44 -3.49 -4.31 5.16
CA VAL A 44 -3.55 -4.92 3.82
C VAL A 44 -4.90 -5.58 3.66
N PHE A 45 -5.79 -4.93 2.90
CA PHE A 45 -7.10 -5.47 2.58
C PHE A 45 -7.06 -6.56 1.49
N LYS A 46 -6.28 -6.33 0.43
CA LYS A 46 -6.10 -7.26 -0.70
C LYS A 46 -4.65 -7.25 -1.16
N ARG A 47 -4.16 -8.39 -1.67
CA ARG A 47 -2.83 -8.51 -2.29
C ARG A 47 -2.81 -9.56 -3.41
N ASN A 48 -1.95 -9.33 -4.39
CA ASN A 48 -1.60 -10.28 -5.46
C ASN A 48 -0.15 -10.80 -5.28
N HIS A 49 0.73 -10.02 -4.64
CA HIS A 49 2.10 -10.41 -4.35
C HIS A 49 2.21 -11.30 -3.10
N THR A 50 3.15 -12.27 -3.09
CA THR A 50 3.38 -13.24 -2.00
C THR A 50 2.08 -13.85 -1.46
N THR A 51 1.29 -14.44 -2.35
CA THR A 51 0.00 -15.07 -2.02
C THR A 51 0.17 -16.42 -1.33
N ASN A 52 1.23 -17.16 -1.65
CA ASN A 52 1.57 -18.41 -0.97
C ASN A 52 2.25 -18.14 0.38
N THR A 53 1.46 -17.77 1.39
CA THR A 53 1.90 -17.60 2.78
C THR A 53 0.76 -17.87 3.75
N THR A 54 1.09 -18.45 4.91
CA THR A 54 0.14 -18.69 6.01
C THR A 54 -0.18 -17.43 6.81
N LEU A 55 0.57 -16.34 6.59
CA LEU A 55 0.40 -15.07 7.29
C LEU A 55 -0.82 -14.31 6.74
N ARG A 56 -1.72 -13.91 7.63
CA ARG A 56 -2.92 -13.08 7.41
C ARG A 56 -2.83 -11.76 8.17
N CYS A 57 -3.83 -10.89 8.01
CA CYS A 57 -3.97 -9.62 8.75
C CYS A 57 -2.68 -8.78 8.77
N HIS A 58 -2.10 -8.54 7.59
CA HIS A 58 -0.86 -7.77 7.48
C HIS A 58 -1.15 -6.30 7.76
N SER A 59 -0.32 -5.66 8.57
CA SER A 59 -0.40 -4.24 8.84
C SER A 59 0.97 -3.60 8.99
N ALA A 60 1.02 -2.29 8.80
CA ALA A 60 2.21 -1.47 8.96
C ALA A 60 1.85 -0.20 9.74
N LYS A 61 2.58 0.08 10.81
CA LYS A 61 2.46 1.32 11.57
C LYS A 61 3.79 2.05 11.56
N LYS A 62 3.79 3.33 11.19
CA LYS A 62 4.97 4.18 11.28
C LYS A 62 5.28 4.43 12.76
N THR A 63 6.51 4.13 13.18
CA THR A 63 6.94 4.26 14.58
C THR A 63 8.04 5.29 14.77
N GLY A 64 8.58 5.83 13.68
CA GLY A 64 9.59 6.88 13.76
C GLY A 64 10.06 7.35 12.40
N GLN A 65 10.84 8.41 12.42
CA GLN A 65 11.42 9.04 11.25
C GLN A 65 12.77 9.65 11.64
N THR A 66 13.82 9.40 10.85
CA THR A 66 15.13 10.06 11.06
C THR A 66 15.23 11.35 10.28
N ASN A 67 14.68 11.39 9.07
CA ASN A 67 14.65 12.57 8.22
C ASN A 67 13.53 12.43 7.17
N LYS A 68 13.41 13.40 6.26
CA LYS A 68 12.36 13.43 5.21
C LYS A 68 12.32 12.21 4.28
N THR A 69 13.35 11.36 4.24
CA THR A 69 13.42 10.20 3.34
C THR A 69 13.67 8.88 4.05
N VAL A 70 13.73 8.85 5.39
CA VAL A 70 14.07 7.65 6.18
C VAL A 70 13.09 7.48 7.33
N TYR A 71 12.36 6.36 7.31
CA TYR A 71 11.26 6.06 8.22
C TYR A 71 11.44 4.68 8.85
N TYR A 72 10.84 4.49 10.02
CA TYR A 72 10.72 3.19 10.68
C TYR A 72 9.27 2.78 10.75
N TYR A 73 9.03 1.52 10.38
CA TYR A 73 7.72 0.90 10.46
C TYR A 73 7.80 -0.36 11.31
N THR A 74 6.77 -0.59 12.13
CA THR A 74 6.48 -1.90 12.68
C THR A 74 5.50 -2.60 11.75
N LEU A 75 5.93 -3.71 11.16
CA LEU A 75 5.12 -4.62 10.39
C LEU A 75 4.56 -5.69 11.32
N ARG A 76 3.27 -6.00 11.17
CA ARG A 76 2.60 -7.07 11.90
C ARG A 76 1.87 -7.98 10.92
N ALA A 77 1.76 -9.24 11.27
CA ALA A 77 0.91 -10.20 10.61
C ALA A 77 0.46 -11.24 11.63
N ARG A 78 -0.55 -12.05 11.28
CA ARG A 78 -1.09 -13.11 12.14
C ARG A 78 -0.90 -14.46 11.45
N TYR A 79 -0.33 -15.43 12.16
CA TYR A 79 -0.29 -16.83 11.72
C TYR A 79 -1.64 -17.52 11.95
N SER A 80 -1.86 -18.65 11.27
CA SER A 80 -3.05 -19.48 11.45
C SER A 80 -3.21 -19.99 12.88
N ASN A 81 -2.10 -20.23 13.59
CA ASN A 81 -2.09 -20.63 15.01
C ASN A 81 -2.40 -19.49 15.99
N GLY A 82 -2.73 -18.30 15.50
CA GLY A 82 -3.08 -17.13 16.31
C GLY A 82 -1.89 -16.25 16.73
N THR A 83 -0.64 -16.68 16.55
CA THR A 83 0.53 -15.87 16.90
C THR A 83 0.63 -14.63 16.00
N CYS A 84 0.97 -13.47 16.58
CA CYS A 84 1.10 -12.20 15.87
C CYS A 84 2.56 -11.72 15.86
N PRO A 85 3.41 -12.19 14.93
CA PRO A 85 4.78 -11.70 14.81
C PRO A 85 4.82 -10.21 14.48
N GLU A 86 5.82 -9.52 15.03
CA GLU A 86 6.14 -8.13 14.73
C GLU A 86 7.57 -7.99 14.21
N ARG A 87 7.78 -7.08 13.27
CA ARG A 87 9.11 -6.76 12.74
C ARG A 87 9.26 -5.27 12.51
N LYS A 88 10.33 -4.68 13.05
CA LYS A 88 10.70 -3.29 12.74
C LYS A 88 11.54 -3.27 11.47
N VAL A 89 11.19 -2.40 10.52
CA VAL A 89 11.92 -2.21 9.27
C VAL A 89 12.27 -0.74 9.06
N LYS A 90 13.46 -0.50 8.50
CA LYS A 90 13.91 0.83 8.07
C LYS A 90 13.59 1.01 6.59
N VAL A 91 12.67 1.90 6.29
CA VAL A 91 12.24 2.22 4.92
C VAL A 91 12.95 3.48 4.45
N ARG A 92 13.52 3.44 3.25
CA ARG A 92 14.16 4.59 2.60
C ARG A 92 13.38 5.00 1.35
N LEU A 93 13.07 6.27 1.22
CA LEU A 93 12.57 6.87 -0.02
C LEU A 93 13.74 7.15 -0.95
N VAL A 94 13.58 6.77 -2.21
CA VAL A 94 14.57 6.97 -3.28
C VAL A 94 13.87 7.70 -4.42
N LYS A 95 14.49 8.77 -4.92
CA LYS A 95 13.93 9.56 -6.03
C LYS A 95 13.72 8.66 -7.25
N LEU A 96 12.65 8.89 -7.99
CA LEU A 96 12.46 8.27 -9.29
C LEU A 96 13.46 8.85 -10.30
N ASN A 97 13.98 8.02 -11.19
CA ASN A 97 14.96 8.45 -12.20
C ASN A 97 14.33 9.36 -13.26
N SER A 98 13.03 9.21 -13.51
CA SER A 98 12.26 10.05 -14.42
C SER A 98 11.02 10.59 -13.71
N GLY A 99 10.97 11.91 -13.57
CA GLY A 99 9.84 12.63 -13.00
C GLY A 99 9.90 12.83 -11.47
N PRO A 100 8.99 13.67 -10.95
CA PRO A 100 8.88 13.93 -9.52
C PRO A 100 8.34 12.71 -8.78
N GLY A 101 8.85 12.49 -7.57
CA GLY A 101 8.35 11.45 -6.67
C GLY A 101 9.43 10.49 -6.18
N TYR A 102 8.98 9.56 -5.34
CA TYR A 102 9.84 8.61 -4.66
C TYR A 102 9.23 7.21 -4.78
N TRP A 103 10.07 6.22 -5.02
CA TRP A 103 9.79 4.84 -4.63
C TRP A 103 10.37 4.60 -3.24
N SER A 104 9.98 3.52 -2.58
CA SER A 104 10.57 3.16 -1.30
C SER A 104 11.25 1.80 -1.36
N ARG A 105 12.25 1.62 -0.50
CA ARG A 105 12.91 0.33 -0.33
C ARG A 105 13.14 0.00 1.12
N TYR A 106 13.11 -1.28 1.44
CA TYR A 106 13.60 -1.82 2.70
C TYR A 106 14.18 -3.21 2.48
N THR A 107 15.02 -3.64 3.42
CA THR A 107 15.49 -5.01 3.50
C THR A 107 14.85 -5.63 4.74
N ASP A 108 14.30 -6.83 4.62
CA ASP A 108 13.83 -7.57 5.79
C ASP A 108 15.01 -8.20 6.54
N LYS A 109 14.71 -8.81 7.69
CA LYS A 109 15.74 -9.48 8.52
C LYS A 109 16.39 -10.67 7.79
N ASP A 110 15.69 -11.24 6.81
CA ASP A 110 16.09 -12.45 6.08
C ASP A 110 16.89 -12.08 4.82
N GLY A 111 17.28 -10.80 4.67
CA GLY A 111 18.07 -10.29 3.55
C GLY A 111 17.27 -9.99 2.27
N SER A 112 15.97 -10.30 2.24
CA SER A 112 15.12 -10.00 1.09
C SER A 112 14.93 -8.49 0.95
N ARG A 113 15.18 -7.98 -0.25
CA ARG A 113 14.99 -6.56 -0.57
C ARG A 113 13.63 -6.36 -1.21
N PHE A 114 12.92 -5.36 -0.72
CA PHE A 114 11.62 -4.95 -1.22
C PHE A 114 11.70 -3.55 -1.79
N SER A 115 11.11 -3.36 -2.96
CA SER A 115 10.96 -2.07 -3.62
C SER A 115 9.47 -1.81 -3.86
N LEU A 116 8.96 -0.70 -3.36
CA LEU A 116 7.54 -0.37 -3.38
C LEU A 116 7.32 0.90 -4.18
N ARG A 117 6.26 0.89 -5.01
CA ARG A 117 5.82 2.05 -5.79
C ARG A 117 4.34 2.29 -5.57
N LEU A 118 3.98 3.53 -5.30
CA LEU A 118 2.59 3.94 -5.26
C LEU A 118 2.06 3.93 -6.69
N ARG A 119 0.95 3.21 -6.91
CA ARG A 119 0.28 3.11 -8.22
C ARG A 119 -0.99 3.93 -8.26
N ASN A 120 -1.72 3.95 -7.15
CA ASN A 120 -2.93 4.74 -7.01
C ASN A 120 -3.19 5.07 -5.54
N MET A 121 -4.00 6.10 -5.29
CA MET A 121 -4.43 6.56 -3.96
C MET A 121 -5.84 7.11 -4.08
N SER A 122 -6.70 6.90 -3.08
CA SER A 122 -8.01 7.54 -3.02
C SER A 122 -7.86 9.06 -2.86
N GLU A 123 -8.90 9.81 -3.24
CA GLU A 123 -8.89 11.28 -3.09
C GLU A 123 -8.75 11.72 -1.63
N ALA A 124 -9.36 10.97 -0.71
CA ALA A 124 -9.27 11.17 0.74
C ALA A 124 -7.90 10.78 1.31
N GLY A 125 -7.13 9.98 0.58
CA GLY A 125 -5.80 9.52 1.03
C GLY A 125 -5.82 8.48 2.14
N ASP A 126 -6.92 7.76 2.28
CA ASP A 126 -7.11 6.67 3.22
C ASP A 126 -6.79 5.28 2.62
N CYS A 127 -6.81 5.17 1.29
CA CYS A 127 -6.60 3.92 0.56
C CYS A 127 -5.49 4.06 -0.49
N PHE A 128 -4.65 3.04 -0.59
CA PHE A 128 -3.46 3.04 -1.44
C PHE A 128 -3.34 1.74 -2.21
N VAL A 129 -2.96 1.82 -3.48
CA VAL A 129 -2.56 0.68 -4.30
C VAL A 129 -1.06 0.74 -4.49
N ILE A 130 -0.36 -0.27 -3.98
CA ILE A 130 1.10 -0.33 -3.99
C ILE A 130 1.54 -1.51 -4.85
N MET A 131 2.46 -1.26 -5.77
CA MET A 131 3.21 -2.31 -6.44
C MET A 131 4.42 -2.69 -5.60
N VAL A 132 4.61 -3.99 -5.38
CA VAL A 132 5.73 -4.54 -4.61
C VAL A 132 6.59 -5.40 -5.52
N ASN A 133 7.89 -5.13 -5.53
CA ASN A 133 8.90 -5.99 -6.14
C ASN A 133 9.80 -6.54 -5.04
N LYS A 134 9.95 -7.87 -4.99
CA LYS A 134 10.86 -8.57 -4.08
C LYS A 134 12.05 -9.09 -4.87
N THR A 135 13.26 -8.83 -4.40
CA THR A 135 14.49 -9.47 -4.91
C THR A 135 15.25 -10.14 -3.77
N TYR A 136 15.84 -11.29 -4.07
CA TYR A 136 16.76 -11.98 -3.16
C TYR A 136 18.17 -11.52 -3.49
N THR A 137 18.97 -11.21 -2.49
CA THR A 137 20.42 -11.31 -2.65
C THR A 137 20.75 -12.79 -2.44
N SER A 138 21.10 -13.51 -3.50
CA SER A 138 21.84 -14.75 -3.36
C SER A 138 23.08 -14.47 -2.52
N GLY A 139 23.27 -15.26 -1.46
CA GLY A 139 24.54 -15.30 -0.73
C GLY A 139 25.66 -15.78 -1.64
#